data_AF-A0A2G4JI13-F1
#
_entry.id   AF-A0A2G4JI13-F1
#
_cell.length_a   1.000
_cell.length_b   1.000
_cell.length_c   1.000
_cell.angle_alpha   90.00
_cell.angle_beta   90.00
_cell.angle_gamma   90.00
#
_symmetry.space_group_name_H-M   'P 1'
#
loop_
_entity.id
_entity.type
_entity.pdbx_description
1 polymer ?
#
loop_
_entity_poly.entity_id
_entity_poly.type
_entity_poly.pdbx_seq_one_letter_code
_entity_poly.pdbx_strand_id
1 'polypeptide(L)'
;MSETEIPQAADATPADEAPIVHPKAVPIEGRFLYVDVSALRAKQLRRGARVRLDAATLDMLPASKLIKPERVAMEEVKQNLVQWNLPDFKVVVDLR
;
A
#
# COMPACT_ATOMS: atom_id res chain seq x y z
N MET A 1 6.71 -27.36 40.95
CA MET A 1 7.45 -26.68 39.87
C MET A 1 6.77 -27.09 38.58
N SER A 2 5.79 -26.31 38.12
CA SER A 2 5.02 -26.62 36.91
C SER A 2 5.62 -25.84 35.76
N GLU A 3 6.43 -26.54 34.98
CA GLU A 3 7.05 -26.03 33.77
C GLU A 3 5.96 -25.92 32.70
N THR A 4 5.56 -24.69 32.37
CA THR A 4 4.65 -24.44 31.24
C THR A 4 5.50 -24.38 29.97
N GLU A 5 5.53 -25.47 29.22
CA GLU A 5 6.05 -25.48 27.86
C GLU A 5 5.21 -24.52 27.00
N ILE A 6 5.88 -23.47 26.50
CA ILE A 6 5.33 -22.58 25.48
C ILE A 6 5.44 -23.35 24.16
N PRO A 7 4.34 -23.63 23.44
CA PRO A 7 4.43 -24.28 22.15
C PRO A 7 5.22 -23.38 21.20
N GLN A 8 6.37 -23.90 20.78
CA GLN A 8 7.25 -23.39 19.74
C GLN A 8 6.39 -22.96 18.54
N ALA A 9 6.40 -21.67 18.22
CA ALA A 9 5.75 -21.14 17.03
C ALA A 9 6.32 -21.87 15.82
N ALA A 10 5.47 -22.67 15.17
CA ALA A 10 5.79 -23.40 13.97
C ALA A 10 6.30 -22.43 12.90
N ASP A 11 7.37 -22.87 12.25
CA ASP A 11 8.01 -22.36 11.05
C ASP A 11 7.31 -21.17 10.37
N ALA A 12 8.02 -20.04 10.35
CA ALA A 12 7.87 -19.05 9.30
C ALA A 12 8.37 -19.67 7.98
N THR A 13 7.53 -20.51 7.36
CA THR A 13 7.71 -20.92 5.98
C THR A 13 7.82 -19.66 5.13
N PRO A 14 8.89 -19.47 4.34
CA PRO A 14 8.96 -18.33 3.41
C PRO A 14 7.79 -18.49 2.45
N ALA A 15 6.80 -17.60 2.58
CA ALA A 15 5.65 -17.61 1.70
C ALA A 15 6.16 -17.47 0.27
N ASP A 16 5.86 -18.51 -0.49
CA ASP A 16 6.12 -18.71 -1.91
C ASP A 16 6.16 -17.38 -2.68
N GLU A 17 7.24 -17.16 -3.42
CA GLU A 17 7.57 -15.93 -4.14
C GLU A 17 6.71 -15.76 -5.40
N ALA A 18 5.45 -16.23 -5.38
CA ALA A 18 4.49 -15.95 -6.42
C ALA A 18 4.15 -14.44 -6.40
N PRO A 19 4.21 -13.73 -7.55
CA PRO A 19 3.80 -12.34 -7.61
C PRO A 19 2.32 -12.24 -7.21
N ILE A 20 2.03 -11.58 -6.08
CA ILE A 20 0.64 -11.26 -5.72
C ILE A 20 0.16 -10.21 -6.71
N VAL A 21 -0.51 -10.65 -7.77
CA VAL A 21 -1.13 -9.77 -8.76
C VAL A 21 -2.39 -9.18 -8.14
N HIS A 22 -2.31 -7.91 -7.73
CA HIS A 22 -3.50 -7.18 -7.31
C HIS A 22 -4.29 -6.72 -8.54
N PRO A 23 -5.64 -6.81 -8.51
CA PRO A 23 -6.46 -6.20 -9.54
C PRO A 23 -6.23 -4.68 -9.56
N LYS A 24 -6.34 -4.06 -10.74
CA LYS A 24 -6.25 -2.60 -10.86
C LYS A 24 -7.40 -1.93 -10.11
N ALA A 25 -7.06 -0.92 -9.33
CA ALA A 25 -8.02 -0.09 -8.62
C ALA A 25 -8.79 0.83 -9.58
N VAL A 26 -9.91 1.37 -9.11
CA VAL A 26 -10.63 2.44 -9.82
C VAL A 26 -9.74 3.69 -9.88
N PRO A 27 -9.64 4.38 -11.04
CA PRO A 27 -8.89 5.63 -11.14
C PRO A 27 -9.40 6.68 -10.16
N ILE A 28 -8.47 7.39 -9.52
CA ILE A 28 -8.80 8.50 -8.62
C ILE A 28 -8.93 9.79 -9.44
N GLU A 29 -10.14 10.36 -9.48
CA GLU A 29 -10.42 11.62 -10.18
C GLU A 29 -10.17 12.86 -9.29
N GLY A 30 -10.35 12.71 -7.98
CA GLY A 30 -10.23 13.81 -7.02
C GLY A 30 -8.79 14.07 -6.59
N ARG A 31 -8.33 15.32 -6.69
CA ARG A 31 -6.97 15.73 -6.26
C ARG A 31 -6.68 15.40 -4.80
N PHE A 32 -7.66 15.59 -3.91
CA PHE A 32 -7.49 15.37 -2.47
C PHE A 32 -7.39 13.88 -2.16
N LEU A 33 -8.27 13.07 -2.75
CA LEU A 33 -8.23 11.62 -2.62
C LEU A 33 -6.90 11.06 -3.16
N TYR A 34 -6.39 11.59 -4.27
CA TYR A 34 -5.10 11.17 -4.82
C TYR A 34 -3.95 11.42 -3.84
N VAL A 35 -3.92 12.61 -3.22
CA VAL A 35 -2.91 12.98 -2.23
C VAL A 35 -3.03 12.11 -0.98
N ASP A 36 -4.24 11.90 -0.46
CA ASP A 36 -4.47 11.11 0.76
C ASP A 36 -4.06 9.65 0.57
N VAL A 37 -4.49 9.02 -0.53
CA VAL A 37 -4.11 7.64 -0.86
C VAL A 37 -2.61 7.53 -1.07
N SER A 38 -1.99 8.46 -1.82
CA SER A 38 -0.53 8.48 -2.02
C SER A 38 0.23 8.64 -0.71
N ALA A 39 -0.24 9.51 0.20
CA ALA A 39 0.40 9.74 1.49
C ALA A 39 0.29 8.51 2.42
N LEU A 40 -0.88 7.87 2.47
CA LEU A 40 -1.07 6.61 3.20
C LEU A 40 -0.16 5.52 2.65
N ARG A 41 -0.06 5.42 1.33
CA ARG A 41 0.81 4.44 0.68
C ARG A 41 2.29 4.72 0.95
N ALA A 42 2.74 5.97 0.91
CA ALA A 42 4.10 6.34 1.27
C ALA A 42 4.43 5.96 2.73
N LYS A 43 3.49 6.09 3.66
CA LYS A 43 3.65 5.61 5.05
C LYS A 43 3.85 4.08 5.11
N GLN A 44 3.14 3.32 4.27
CA GLN A 44 3.34 1.86 4.19
C GLN A 44 4.74 1.53 3.67
N LEU A 45 5.20 2.21 2.62
CA LEU A 45 6.53 2.00 2.04
C LEU A 45 7.65 2.35 3.03
N ARG A 46 7.49 3.43 3.80
CA ARG A 46 8.41 3.79 4.91
C ARG A 46 8.48 2.71 6.00
N ARG A 47 7.43 1.90 6.16
CA ARG A 47 7.35 0.77 7.10
C ARG A 47 7.80 -0.56 6.49
N GLY A 48 8.36 -0.56 5.27
CA GLY A 48 8.88 -1.76 4.61
C GLY A 48 7.83 -2.54 3.81
N ALA A 49 6.68 -1.94 3.47
CA ALA A 49 5.75 -2.59 2.56
C ALA A 49 6.39 -2.80 1.18
N ARG A 50 6.07 -3.95 0.55
CA ARG A 50 6.56 -4.30 -0.80
C ARG A 50 6.10 -3.28 -1.84
N VAL A 51 7.01 -2.85 -2.71
CA VAL A 51 6.73 -2.01 -3.88
C VAL A 51 5.98 -2.83 -4.94
N ARG A 52 4.97 -2.21 -5.56
CA ARG A 52 4.13 -2.82 -6.60
C ARG A 52 4.49 -2.39 -8.02
N LEU A 53 5.38 -1.40 -8.17
CA LEU A 53 5.93 -1.01 -9.47
C LEU A 53 6.84 -2.11 -10.01
N ASP A 54 6.78 -2.31 -11.33
CA ASP A 54 7.72 -3.17 -12.04
C ASP A 54 9.13 -2.59 -11.98
N ALA A 55 10.15 -3.45 -11.98
CA ALA A 55 11.56 -3.06 -11.92
C ALA A 55 11.94 -2.07 -13.03
N ALA A 56 11.43 -2.26 -14.25
CA ALA A 56 11.66 -1.33 -15.36
C ALA A 56 11.12 0.09 -15.09
N THR A 57 9.97 0.19 -14.40
CA THR A 57 9.41 1.50 -14.01
C THR A 57 10.22 2.14 -12.89
N LEU A 58 10.74 1.31 -11.97
CA LEU A 58 11.60 1.74 -10.88
C LEU A 58 12.95 2.27 -11.39
N ASP A 59 13.53 1.61 -12.40
CA ASP A 59 14.80 2.00 -13.02
C ASP A 59 14.70 3.29 -13.86
N MET A 60 13.50 3.59 -14.40
CA MET A 60 13.23 4.86 -15.07
C MET A 60 13.12 6.04 -14.10
N LEU A 61 12.99 5.81 -12.80
CA LEU A 61 13.00 6.90 -11.83
C LEU A 61 14.43 7.44 -11.69
N PRO A 62 14.63 8.77 -11.75
CA PRO A 62 15.96 9.34 -11.72
C PRO A 62 16.72 8.96 -10.44
N ALA A 63 17.82 8.23 -10.60
CA ALA A 63 18.67 7.72 -9.52
C ALA A 63 19.31 8.83 -8.66
N SER A 64 19.29 10.08 -9.11
CA SER A 64 19.95 11.23 -8.48
C SER A 64 19.35 11.66 -7.13
N LYS A 65 18.23 11.07 -6.71
CA LYS A 65 17.67 11.23 -5.37
C LYS A 65 17.09 9.89 -4.94
N LEU A 66 17.77 9.21 -4.00
CA LEU A 66 17.25 8.11 -3.15
C LEU A 66 15.74 7.96 -3.31
N ILE A 67 15.27 6.92 -4.00
CA ILE A 67 13.88 6.78 -4.47
C ILE A 67 12.94 7.04 -3.28
N LYS A 68 12.38 8.25 -3.24
CA LYS A 68 11.58 8.68 -2.10
C LYS A 68 10.31 7.81 -2.07
N PRO A 69 9.92 7.25 -0.92
CA PRO A 69 8.71 6.44 -0.81
C PRO A 69 7.47 7.20 -1.28
N GLU A 70 7.46 8.54 -1.17
CA GLU A 70 6.42 9.39 -1.74
C GLU A 70 6.30 9.25 -3.26
N ARG A 71 7.43 9.24 -3.97
CA ARG A 71 7.44 9.20 -5.42
C ARG A 71 7.00 7.82 -5.93
N VAL A 72 7.45 6.75 -5.27
CA VAL A 72 6.98 5.39 -5.55
C VAL A 72 5.49 5.30 -5.34
N ALA A 73 4.98 5.81 -4.21
CA ALA A 73 3.55 5.79 -3.91
C ALA A 73 2.74 6.55 -4.97
N MET A 74 3.18 7.74 -5.39
CA MET A 74 2.50 8.52 -6.43
C MET A 74 2.43 7.78 -7.78
N GLU A 75 3.52 7.10 -8.19
CA GLU A 75 3.52 6.31 -9.42
C GLU A 75 2.65 5.05 -9.29
N GLU A 76 2.64 4.38 -8.14
CA GLU A 76 1.73 3.25 -7.90
C GLU A 76 0.27 3.67 -7.97
N VAL A 77 -0.08 4.84 -7.39
CA VAL A 77 -1.44 5.38 -7.45
C VAL A 77 -1.79 5.79 -8.89
N LYS A 78 -0.86 6.40 -9.62
CA LYS A 78 -1.05 6.79 -11.03
C LYS A 78 -1.28 5.59 -11.95
N GLN A 79 -0.66 4.45 -11.65
CA GLN A 79 -0.86 3.20 -12.39
C GLN A 79 -2.06 2.36 -11.89
N ASN A 80 -2.82 2.87 -10.92
CA ASN A 80 -3.96 2.20 -10.30
C ASN A 80 -3.59 0.87 -9.60
N LEU A 81 -2.41 0.81 -9.00
CA LEU A 81 -1.90 -0.38 -8.29
C LEU A 81 -2.21 -0.38 -6.78
N VAL A 82 -2.80 0.72 -6.28
CA VAL A 82 -3.16 0.89 -4.88
C VAL A 82 -4.67 0.82 -4.73
N GLN A 83 -5.16 -0.24 -4.09
CA GLN A 83 -6.58 -0.34 -3.77
C GLN A 83 -6.96 0.69 -2.72
N TRP A 84 -8.10 1.34 -2.94
CA TRP A 84 -8.69 2.31 -2.03
C TRP A 84 -10.20 2.12 -1.97
N ASN A 85 -10.81 2.55 -0.87
CA ASN A 85 -12.24 2.62 -0.66
C ASN A 85 -12.54 3.76 0.32
N LEU A 86 -13.70 4.38 0.16
CA LEU A 86 -14.23 5.36 1.11
C LEU A 86 -15.44 4.74 1.82
N PRO A 87 -15.66 5.04 3.11
CA PRO A 87 -16.89 4.65 3.78
C PRO A 87 -18.08 5.42 3.19
N ASP A 88 -19.27 4.82 3.26
CA ASP A 88 -20.50 5.48 2.85
C ASP A 88 -20.76 6.72 3.70
N PHE A 89 -20.94 7.86 3.05
CA PHE A 89 -21.25 9.11 3.74
C PHE A 89 -22.75 9.19 4.01
N LYS A 90 -23.16 8.94 5.26
CA LYS A 90 -24.54 9.13 5.70
C LYS A 90 -24.74 10.57 6.20
N VAL A 91 -25.45 11.38 5.42
CA VAL A 91 -25.91 12.70 5.90
C VAL A 91 -27.03 12.48 6.91
N VAL A 92 -26.79 12.83 8.18
CA VAL A 92 -27.86 12.91 9.17
C VAL A 92 -28.48 14.30 9.04
N VAL A 93 -29.54 14.41 8.24
CA VAL A 93 -30.32 15.65 8.13
C VAL A 93 -31.36 15.62 9.26
N ASP A 94 -31.16 16.45 10.29
CA ASP A 94 -32.19 16.71 11.30
C ASP A 94 -33.18 17.72 10.69
N LEU A 95 -34.23 17.20 10.03
CA LEU A 95 -35.34 18.01 9.52
C LEU A 95 -36.18 18.46 10.71
N ARG A 96 -35.97 19.69 11.17
CA ARG A 96 -36.84 20.37 12.14
C ARG A 96 -37.84 21.28 11.43
#